data_AF-A0A0C5ACH7-F1
#
_entry.id   AF-A0A0C5ACH7-F1
#
_cell.length_a   1.000
_cell.length_b   1.000
_cell.length_c   1.000
_cell.angle_alpha   90.00
_cell.angle_beta   90.00
_cell.angle_gamma   90.00
#
_symmetry.space_group_name_H-M   'P 1'
#
loop_
_entity.id
_entity.type
_entity.pdbx_description
1 polymer ?
#
loop_
_entity_poly.entity_id
_entity_poly.type
_entity_poly.pdbx_seq_one_letter_code
_entity_poly.pdbx_strand_id
1 'polypeptide(L)'
;VGLTEAEAGTQGLEVRTSVLPLSYVPRALAAHDTRGLIKLVAEVGTDRLVGAHVLAAQAGEVIQTATMALRAGMAVRDMVDAL
;
A
#
# COMPACT_ATOMS: atom_id res chain seq x y z
N VAL A 1 -7.37 1.12 3.85
CA VAL A 1 -7.73 -0.17 4.51
C VAL A 1 -6.57 -0.60 5.39
N GLY A 2 -6.86 -1.31 6.49
CA GLY A 2 -5.83 -1.60 7.50
C GLY A 2 -5.43 -0.35 8.30
N LEU A 3 -4.23 -0.38 8.88
CA LEU A 3 -3.73 0.66 9.78
C LEU A 3 -3.06 1.81 9.04
N THR A 4 -3.32 3.03 9.49
CA THR A 4 -2.43 4.17 9.26
C THR A 4 -1.16 4.03 10.09
N GLU A 5 -0.15 4.83 9.76
CA GLU A 5 1.10 4.93 10.53
C GLU A 5 0.85 5.39 11.98
N ALA A 6 -0.07 6.35 12.15
CA ALA A 6 -0.44 6.85 13.48
C ALA A 6 -1.13 5.76 14.30
N GLU A 7 -2.11 5.05 13.73
CA GLU A 7 -2.80 3.95 14.41
C GLU A 7 -1.85 2.80 14.75
N ALA A 8 -0.93 2.46 13.86
CA ALA A 8 0.12 1.48 14.14
C ALA A 8 1.00 1.91 15.31
N GLY A 9 1.42 3.17 15.34
CA GLY A 9 2.18 3.75 16.45
C GLY A 9 1.42 3.68 17.78
N THR A 10 0.11 3.98 17.80
CA THR A 10 -0.72 3.86 19.00
C THR A 10 -0.89 2.41 19.49
N GLN A 11 -0.71 1.43 18.61
CA GLN A 11 -0.75 0.00 18.94
C GLN A 11 0.63 -0.54 19.34
N GLY A 12 1.66 0.31 19.39
CA GLY A 12 3.03 -0.09 19.69
C GLY A 12 3.71 -0.88 18.58
N LEU A 13 3.18 -0.83 17.35
CA LEU A 13 3.79 -1.45 16.18
C LEU A 13 4.84 -0.51 15.58
N GLU A 14 6.07 -1.01 15.43
CA GLU A 14 7.07 -0.33 14.62
C GLU A 14 6.78 -0.61 13.14
N VAL A 15 6.56 0.45 12.36
CA VAL A 15 6.18 0.35 10.96
C VAL A 15 7.07 1.19 10.06
N ARG A 16 7.29 0.69 8.84
CA ARG A 16 7.85 1.41 7.72
C ARG A 16 6.73 1.81 6.78
N THR A 17 6.72 3.08 6.37
CA THR A 17 5.80 3.58 5.36
C THR A 17 6.51 3.86 4.05
N SER A 18 5.85 3.52 2.94
CA SER A 18 6.31 3.82 1.59
C SER A 18 5.19 4.56 0.86
N VAL A 19 5.53 5.68 0.23
CA VAL A 19 4.59 6.52 -0.54
C VAL A 19 5.07 6.59 -1.97
N LEU A 20 4.23 6.15 -2.90
CA LEU A 20 4.48 6.17 -4.34
C LEU A 20 3.50 7.14 -5.00
N PRO A 21 3.96 8.31 -5.46
CA PRO A 21 3.15 9.19 -6.29
C PRO A 21 2.77 8.51 -7.62
N LEU A 22 1.56 8.77 -8.13
CA LEU A 22 1.12 8.16 -9.40
C LEU A 22 1.95 8.62 -10.61
N SER A 23 2.74 9.69 -10.49
CA SER A 23 3.74 10.07 -11.51
C SER A 23 4.80 9.00 -11.78
N TYR A 24 4.95 8.02 -10.87
CA TYR A 24 5.85 6.88 -11.03
C TYR A 24 5.13 5.60 -11.51
N VAL A 25 3.81 5.66 -11.75
CA VAL A 25 3.01 4.49 -12.15
C VAL A 25 2.80 4.53 -13.68
N PRO A 26 3.36 3.57 -14.45
CA PRO A 26 3.28 3.59 -15.90
C PRO A 26 1.85 3.66 -16.46
N ARG A 27 0.90 2.98 -15.80
CA ARG A 27 -0.52 3.03 -16.19
C ARG A 27 -1.12 4.43 -16.04
N ALA A 28 -0.78 5.14 -14.97
CA ALA A 28 -1.25 6.50 -14.71
C ALA A 28 -0.63 7.50 -15.70
N LEU A 29 0.66 7.32 -16.04
CA LEU A 29 1.33 8.08 -17.09
C LEU A 29 0.66 7.90 -18.45
N ALA A 30 0.39 6.65 -18.83
CA ALA A 30 -0.30 6.32 -20.08
C ALA A 30 -1.74 6.84 -20.14
N ALA A 31 -2.42 6.94 -19.00
CA ALA A 31 -3.77 7.50 -18.89
C ALA A 31 -3.80 9.04 -18.81
N HIS A 32 -2.63 9.69 -18.74
CA HIS A 32 -2.49 11.13 -18.48
C HIS A 32 -3.22 11.61 -17.21
N ASP A 33 -3.38 10.74 -16.21
CA ASP A 33 -3.92 11.08 -14.90
C ASP A 33 -2.99 10.59 -13.78
N THR A 34 -2.02 11.44 -13.44
CA THR A 34 -0.98 11.16 -12.43
C THR A 34 -1.31 11.76 -11.07
N ARG A 35 -2.54 12.19 -10.83
CA ARG A 35 -2.93 12.85 -9.57
C ARG A 35 -3.15 11.80 -8.48
N GLY A 36 -2.45 11.97 -7.37
CA GLY A 36 -2.61 11.13 -6.18
C GLY A 36 -1.42 10.23 -5.91
N LEU A 37 -1.62 9.21 -5.08
CA LEU A 37 -0.57 8.38 -4.52
C LEU A 37 -1.07 7.02 -4.02
N ILE A 38 -0.13 6.11 -3.83
CA ILE A 38 -0.31 4.84 -3.12
C ILE A 38 0.60 4.88 -1.89
N LYS A 39 0.05 4.69 -0.69
CA LYS A 39 0.81 4.55 0.56
C LYS A 39 0.64 3.14 1.12
N LEU A 40 1.74 2.46 1.37
CA LEU A 40 1.78 1.17 2.08
C LEU A 40 2.39 1.35 3.47
N VAL A 41 1.90 0.57 4.42
CA VAL A 41 2.36 0.52 5.82
C VAL A 41 2.70 -0.94 6.12
N ALA A 42 3.95 -1.21 6.46
CA ALA A 42 4.45 -2.55 6.74
C ALA A 42 5.15 -2.60 8.10
N GLU A 43 4.98 -3.70 8.81
CA GLU A 43 5.62 -3.95 10.10
C GLU A 43 7.12 -4.19 9.93
N VAL A 44 7.94 -3.56 10.80
CA VAL A 44 9.38 -3.76 10.82
C VAL A 44 9.70 -5.16 11.36
N GLY A 45 10.68 -5.84 10.74
CA GLY A 45 11.11 -7.19 11.13
C GLY A 45 10.39 -8.31 10.37
N THR A 46 9.06 -8.27 10.28
CA THR A 46 8.26 -9.26 9.53
C THR A 46 8.02 -8.85 8.07
N ASP A 47 8.15 -7.55 7.75
CA ASP A 47 7.77 -6.95 6.47
C ASP A 47 6.30 -7.20 6.09
N ARG A 48 5.47 -7.59 7.07
CA ARG A 48 4.05 -7.86 6.88
C ARG A 48 3.31 -6.58 6.56
N LEU A 49 2.48 -6.61 5.51
CA LEU A 49 1.63 -5.49 5.19
C LEU A 49 0.56 -5.35 6.29
N VAL A 50 0.44 -4.16 6.89
CA VAL A 50 -0.55 -3.84 7.94
C VAL A 50 -1.51 -2.73 7.53
N GLY A 51 -1.19 -1.97 6.48
CA GLY A 51 -2.11 -1.00 5.90
C GLY A 51 -1.79 -0.59 4.47
N ALA A 52 -2.82 -0.13 3.76
CA ALA A 52 -2.71 0.39 2.41
C ALA A 52 -3.74 1.51 2.18
N HIS A 53 -3.29 2.60 1.55
CA HIS A 53 -4.10 3.78 1.27
C HIS A 53 -3.85 4.20 -0.18
N VAL A 54 -4.92 4.40 -0.93
CA VAL A 54 -4.82 4.74 -2.36
C VAL A 54 -5.68 5.96 -2.61
N LEU A 55 -5.07 6.97 -3.23
CA LEU A 55 -5.73 8.14 -3.77
C LEU A 55 -5.45 8.15 -5.28
N ALA A 56 -6.41 7.76 -6.09
CA ALA A 56 -6.28 7.62 -7.54
C ALA A 56 -7.67 7.51 -8.18
N ALA A 57 -7.78 7.76 -9.49
CA ALA A 57 -9.01 7.53 -10.25
C ALA A 57 -9.49 6.06 -10.17
N GLN A 58 -8.56 5.09 -10.06
CA GLN A 58 -8.83 3.66 -9.98
C GLN A 58 -8.57 3.09 -8.57
N ALA A 59 -8.81 3.90 -7.53
CA ALA A 59 -8.50 3.50 -6.16
C ALA A 59 -9.28 2.25 -5.71
N GLY A 60 -10.51 2.06 -6.20
CA GLY A 60 -11.37 0.94 -5.82
C GLY A 60 -10.80 -0.43 -6.22
N GLU A 61 -10.23 -0.52 -7.42
CA GLU A 61 -9.65 -1.75 -7.94
C GLU A 61 -8.31 -2.06 -7.25
N VAL A 62 -7.45 -1.05 -7.07
CA VAL A 62 -6.15 -1.21 -6.41
C VAL A 62 -6.31 -1.58 -4.94
N ILE A 63 -7.26 -0.93 -4.24
CA ILE A 63 -7.47 -1.19 -2.81
C ILE A 63 -8.05 -2.58 -2.54
N GLN A 64 -8.77 -3.17 -3.51
CA GLN A 64 -9.28 -4.53 -3.40
C GLN A 64 -8.12 -5.54 -3.31
N THR A 65 -7.13 -5.43 -4.19
CA THR A 65 -5.93 -6.29 -4.14
C THR A 65 -5.17 -6.10 -2.84
N ALA A 66 -4.98 -4.86 -2.39
CA ALA A 66 -4.33 -4.58 -1.11
C ALA A 66 -5.11 -5.17 0.09
N THR A 67 -6.44 -5.16 0.03
CA THR A 67 -7.30 -5.77 1.05
C THR A 67 -7.09 -7.28 1.12
N MET A 68 -6.97 -7.96 -0.03
CA MET A 68 -6.68 -9.39 -0.07
C MET A 68 -5.30 -9.71 0.50
N ALA A 69 -4.28 -8.93 0.16
CA ALA A 69 -2.92 -9.10 0.70
C ALA A 69 -2.89 -8.92 2.23
N LEU A 70 -3.58 -7.90 2.76
CA LEU A 70 -3.74 -7.69 4.20
C LEU A 70 -4.43 -8.87 4.89
N ARG A 71 -5.52 -9.39 4.31
CA ARG A 71 -6.27 -10.53 4.85
C ARG A 71 -5.45 -11.82 4.85
N ALA A 72 -4.61 -12.00 3.83
CA ALA A 72 -3.69 -13.14 3.73
C ALA A 72 -2.46 -13.00 4.63
N GLY A 73 -2.25 -11.83 5.27
CA GLY A 73 -1.08 -11.57 6.10
C GLY A 73 0.23 -11.57 5.32
N MET A 74 0.20 -11.20 4.03
CA MET A 74 1.35 -11.23 3.14
C MET A 74 2.43 -10.23 3.56
N ALA A 75 3.68 -10.61 3.37
CA ALA A 75 4.80 -9.68 3.39
C ALA A 75 4.81 -8.84 2.10
N VAL A 76 5.38 -7.63 2.18
CA VAL A 76 5.53 -6.76 1.01
C VAL A 76 6.31 -7.45 -0.12
N ARG A 77 7.29 -8.30 0.23
CA ARG A 77 8.07 -9.08 -0.74
C ARG A 77 7.23 -10.08 -1.53
N ASP A 78 6.27 -10.73 -0.88
CA ASP A 78 5.37 -11.67 -1.54
C ASP A 78 4.54 -10.97 -2.65
N MET A 79 4.28 -9.67 -2.49
CA MET A 79 3.60 -8.87 -3.52
C MET A 79 4.52 -8.49 -4.68
N VAL A 80 5.83 -8.42 -4.45
CA VAL A 80 6.83 -8.18 -5.51
C VAL A 80 7.04 -9.45 -6.33
N ASP A 81 7.11 -10.61 -5.67
CA ASP A 81 7.37 -11.90 -6.31
C ASP A 81 6.15 -12.47 -7.07
N ALA A 82 4.96 -11.90 -6.87
CA ALA A 82 3.73 -12.30 -7.56
C ALA A 82 3.62 -11.78 -9.02
N LEU A 83 4.65 -11.09 -9.51
CA LEU A 83 4.74 -10.49 -10.86
C LEU A 83 5.96 -11.03 -11.62
#